data_AF-A0A1M5M7U7-F1
#
_entry.id   AF-A0A1M5M7U7-F1
#
_cell.length_a   1.000
_cell.length_b   1.000
_cell.length_c   1.000
_cell.angle_alpha   90.00
_cell.angle_beta   90.00
_cell.angle_gamma   90.00
#
_symmetry.space_group_name_H-M   'P 1'
#
loop_
_entity.id
_entity.type
_entity.pdbx_description
1 polymer ?
#
loop_
_entity_poly.entity_id
_entity_poly.type
_entity_poly.pdbx_seq_one_letter_code
_entity_poly.pdbx_strand_id
1 'polypeptide(L)'
;MFGSEIKFVTFIYICTLLFILVIVFVGILKTKGNKNFNYKFFILTLSVLLNNISSGLFPDKNLKINILSQNIIAYTIGLVTIAYYAYYLSLYYNLTFRSYLKFNYIIIFLSVNLVVGFIIPYTITDNLQISRRIFLVFPVLLIFLLLYIIYKSQFSSYFGFKNKYEEFHSLAGLAGIISVVSVPITMLLLGDDQTVEQTLFTLGYFFICIEYFLYKNSIQQVYSYDLTDRESEILNLIINDKKIKYAEISIKLNISEKTVSTHLSNIYKKVDVKSKKELIKRINEKNL
;
A
#
# COMPACT_ATOMS: atom_id res chain seq x y z
N MET A 1 -27.05 -6.31 -5.15
CA MET A 1 -27.40 -6.11 -6.59
C MET A 1 -27.32 -7.47 -7.27
N PHE A 2 -28.04 -7.72 -8.36
CA PHE A 2 -27.98 -9.03 -9.07
C PHE A 2 -28.29 -10.25 -8.16
N GLY A 3 -29.17 -10.08 -7.17
CA GLY A 3 -29.49 -11.14 -6.20
C GLY A 3 -28.48 -11.33 -5.07
N SER A 4 -27.37 -10.57 -5.02
CA SER A 4 -26.41 -10.56 -3.91
C SER A 4 -26.60 -9.39 -2.95
N GLU A 5 -25.94 -9.47 -1.78
CA GLU A 5 -25.89 -8.41 -0.77
C GLU A 5 -25.02 -7.20 -1.19
N ILE A 6 -24.38 -7.24 -2.37
CA ILE A 6 -23.55 -6.13 -2.87
C ILE A 6 -24.39 -4.84 -2.97
N LYS A 7 -24.00 -3.83 -2.18
CA LYS A 7 -24.57 -2.48 -2.25
C LYS A 7 -24.10 -1.77 -3.52
N PHE A 8 -24.92 -0.83 -4.01
CA PHE A 8 -24.64 -0.08 -5.24
C PHE A 8 -23.28 0.66 -5.21
N VAL A 9 -22.93 1.24 -4.07
CA VAL A 9 -21.64 1.93 -3.87
C VAL A 9 -20.47 0.95 -4.02
N THR A 10 -20.53 -0.22 -3.39
CA THR A 10 -19.50 -1.26 -3.53
C THR A 10 -19.40 -1.77 -4.97
N PHE A 11 -20.51 -1.91 -5.68
CA PHE A 11 -20.50 -2.27 -7.10
C PHE A 11 -19.74 -1.25 -7.96
N ILE A 12 -19.94 0.05 -7.72
CA ILE A 12 -19.17 1.11 -8.39
C ILE A 12 -17.67 0.96 -8.11
N TYR A 13 -17.28 0.70 -6.85
CA TYR A 13 -15.87 0.47 -6.50
C TYR A 13 -15.28 -0.73 -7.22
N ILE A 14 -15.99 -1.86 -7.27
CA ILE A 14 -15.54 -3.06 -7.98
C ILE A 14 -15.30 -2.76 -9.47
N CYS A 15 -16.25 -2.10 -10.14
CA CYS A 15 -16.11 -1.72 -11.54
C CYS A 15 -14.92 -0.76 -11.77
N THR A 16 -14.75 0.22 -10.89
CA THR A 16 -13.65 1.19 -10.96
C THR A 16 -12.29 0.50 -10.74
N LEU A 17 -12.19 -0.37 -9.75
CA LEU A 17 -10.97 -1.14 -9.45
C LEU A 17 -10.61 -2.11 -10.57
N LEU A 18 -11.60 -2.77 -11.18
CA LEU A 18 -11.38 -3.61 -12.37
C LEU A 18 -10.81 -2.80 -13.53
N PHE A 19 -11.37 -1.61 -13.80
CA PHE A 19 -10.87 -0.72 -14.83
C PHE A 19 -9.43 -0.28 -14.57
N ILE A 20 -9.11 0.14 -13.33
CA ILE A 20 -7.75 0.49 -12.93
C ILE A 20 -6.80 -0.69 -13.10
N LEU A 21 -7.20 -1.89 -12.66
CA LEU A 21 -6.39 -3.10 -12.75
C LEU A 21 -6.01 -3.42 -14.21
N VAL A 22 -6.96 -3.28 -15.15
CA VAL A 22 -6.70 -3.44 -16.59
C VAL A 22 -5.71 -2.39 -17.09
N ILE A 23 -5.87 -1.12 -16.73
CA ILE A 23 -4.93 -0.05 -17.12
C ILE A 23 -3.51 -0.35 -16.60
N VAL A 24 -3.39 -0.73 -15.33
CA VAL A 24 -2.11 -1.07 -14.72
C VAL A 24 -1.48 -2.26 -15.43
N PHE A 25 -2.27 -3.30 -15.74
CA PHE A 25 -1.81 -4.48 -16.48
C PHE A 25 -1.27 -4.13 -17.87
N VAL A 26 -2.04 -3.39 -18.67
CA VAL A 26 -1.58 -2.90 -19.98
C VAL A 26 -0.31 -2.04 -19.82
N GLY A 27 -0.28 -1.22 -18.76
CA GLY A 27 0.89 -0.45 -18.40
C GLY A 27 2.13 -1.30 -18.12
N ILE A 28 2.00 -2.42 -17.40
CA ILE A 28 3.08 -3.39 -17.14
C ILE A 28 3.60 -3.99 -18.45
N LEU A 29 2.69 -4.36 -19.37
CA LEU A 29 3.08 -4.92 -20.66
C LEU A 29 3.90 -3.92 -21.48
N LYS A 30 3.53 -2.64 -21.45
CA LYS A 30 4.22 -1.55 -22.17
C LYS A 30 5.52 -1.09 -21.52
N THR A 31 5.65 -1.17 -20.20
CA THR A 31 6.87 -0.75 -19.50
C THR A 31 8.03 -1.65 -19.93
N LYS A 32 9.09 -1.03 -20.47
CA LYS A 32 10.39 -1.69 -20.68
C LYS A 32 11.21 -1.60 -19.39
N GLY A 33 11.99 -2.64 -19.13
CA GLY A 33 12.85 -2.69 -17.96
C GLY A 33 12.13 -3.07 -16.66
N ASN A 34 12.49 -2.45 -15.55
CA ASN A 34 12.04 -2.86 -14.21
C ASN A 34 10.57 -2.56 -13.96
N LYS A 35 9.80 -3.62 -13.70
CA LYS A 35 8.35 -3.56 -13.48
C LYS A 35 7.96 -3.75 -12.01
N ASN A 36 8.91 -3.87 -11.08
CA ASN A 36 8.66 -4.22 -9.68
C ASN A 36 7.64 -3.28 -9.00
N PHE A 37 7.78 -1.96 -9.20
CA PHE A 37 6.81 -0.98 -8.70
C PHE A 37 5.41 -1.21 -9.26
N ASN A 38 5.29 -1.42 -10.58
CA ASN A 38 4.02 -1.68 -11.24
C ASN A 38 3.38 -3.00 -10.78
N TYR A 39 4.18 -4.06 -10.62
CA TYR A 39 3.70 -5.34 -10.12
C TYR A 39 3.20 -5.23 -8.68
N LYS A 40 3.92 -4.52 -7.81
CA LYS A 40 3.48 -4.30 -6.42
C LYS A 40 2.19 -3.49 -6.35
N PHE A 41 2.06 -2.44 -7.18
CA PHE A 41 0.81 -1.68 -7.27
C PHE A 41 -0.35 -2.51 -7.87
N PHE A 42 -0.06 -3.37 -8.85
CA PHE A 42 -1.04 -4.30 -9.40
C PHE A 42 -1.54 -5.28 -8.35
N ILE A 43 -0.64 -5.89 -7.56
CA ILE A 43 -1.02 -6.80 -6.47
C ILE A 43 -1.82 -6.05 -5.40
N LEU A 44 -1.47 -4.81 -5.08
CA LEU A 44 -2.26 -3.97 -4.17
C LEU A 44 -3.69 -3.80 -4.68
N THR A 45 -3.83 -3.37 -5.93
CA THR A 45 -5.13 -3.15 -6.58
C THR A 45 -5.96 -4.43 -6.65
N LEU A 46 -5.33 -5.56 -7.00
CA LEU A 46 -5.97 -6.87 -7.04
C LEU A 46 -6.47 -7.27 -5.64
N SER A 47 -5.68 -7.02 -4.60
CA SER A 47 -6.05 -7.34 -3.23
C SER A 47 -7.25 -6.50 -2.76
N VAL A 48 -7.24 -5.19 -3.03
CA VAL A 48 -8.36 -4.28 -2.72
C VAL A 48 -9.64 -4.68 -3.47
N LEU A 49 -9.51 -5.10 -4.73
CA LEU A 49 -10.62 -5.64 -5.52
C LEU A 49 -11.19 -6.92 -4.91
N LEU A 50 -10.33 -7.89 -4.58
CA LEU A 50 -10.75 -9.15 -3.95
C LEU A 50 -11.41 -8.91 -2.59
N ASN A 51 -10.95 -7.92 -1.81
CA ASN A 51 -11.59 -7.53 -0.56
C ASN A 51 -12.99 -6.96 -0.78
N ASN A 52 -13.17 -6.05 -1.75
CA ASN A 52 -14.49 -5.49 -2.07
C ASN A 52 -15.46 -6.56 -2.59
N ILE A 53 -14.98 -7.50 -3.41
CA ILE A 53 -15.78 -8.61 -3.92
C ILE A 53 -16.17 -9.55 -2.77
N SER A 54 -15.20 -9.99 -1.96
CA SER A 54 -15.46 -10.94 -0.87
C SER A 54 -16.38 -10.34 0.20
N SER A 55 -16.16 -9.09 0.60
CA SER A 55 -17.02 -8.42 1.60
C SER A 55 -18.43 -8.13 1.09
N GLY A 56 -18.62 -8.01 -0.23
CA GLY A 56 -19.95 -7.79 -0.83
C GLY A 56 -20.70 -9.04 -1.20
N LEU A 57 -19.99 -10.14 -1.47
CA LEU A 57 -20.59 -11.43 -1.74
C LEU A 57 -20.87 -12.21 -0.47
N PHE A 58 -20.04 -12.07 0.57
CA PHE A 58 -20.14 -12.89 1.78
C PHE A 58 -20.65 -12.08 2.98
N PRO A 59 -21.55 -12.67 3.80
CA PRO A 59 -22.15 -13.99 3.64
C PRO A 59 -23.38 -13.98 2.71
N ASP A 60 -23.54 -15.01 1.87
CA ASP A 60 -24.74 -15.26 1.07
C ASP A 60 -25.27 -16.67 1.34
N LYS A 61 -26.51 -16.75 1.83
CA LYS A 61 -27.18 -18.01 2.19
C LYS A 61 -27.48 -18.90 0.97
N ASN A 62 -27.48 -18.35 -0.23
CA ASN A 62 -27.75 -19.08 -1.47
C ASN A 62 -26.52 -19.84 -1.98
N LEU A 63 -25.33 -19.53 -1.47
CA LEU A 63 -24.11 -20.23 -1.83
C LEU A 63 -24.03 -21.59 -1.11
N LYS A 64 -23.44 -22.57 -1.78
CA LYS A 64 -23.24 -23.92 -1.22
C LYS A 64 -22.25 -23.96 -0.04
N ILE A 65 -21.50 -22.89 0.17
CA ILE A 65 -20.52 -22.76 1.25
C ILE A 65 -21.28 -22.30 2.50
N ASN A 66 -21.02 -22.91 3.66
CA ASN A 66 -21.70 -22.49 4.90
C ASN A 66 -21.29 -21.05 5.31
N ILE A 67 -22.15 -20.38 6.08
CA ILE A 67 -21.94 -18.98 6.50
C ILE A 67 -20.63 -18.82 7.28
N LEU A 68 -20.31 -19.80 8.15
CA LEU A 68 -19.09 -19.79 8.94
C LEU A 68 -17.83 -19.74 8.05
N SER A 69 -17.73 -20.61 7.03
CA SER A 69 -16.57 -20.59 6.12
C SER A 69 -16.54 -19.35 5.26
N GLN A 70 -17.69 -18.83 4.80
CA GLN A 70 -17.75 -17.58 4.05
C GLN A 70 -17.19 -16.40 4.86
N ASN A 71 -17.58 -16.28 6.12
CA ASN A 71 -17.07 -15.26 7.03
C ASN A 71 -15.57 -15.42 7.29
N ILE A 72 -15.08 -16.66 7.51
CA ILE A 72 -13.63 -16.91 7.66
C ILE A 72 -12.87 -16.47 6.40
N ILE A 73 -13.39 -16.78 5.21
CA ILE A 73 -12.79 -16.37 3.93
C ILE A 73 -12.74 -14.84 3.83
N ALA A 74 -13.85 -14.15 4.11
CA ALA A 74 -13.92 -12.69 4.04
C ALA A 74 -12.91 -12.02 4.99
N TYR A 75 -12.84 -12.46 6.26
CA TYR A 75 -11.88 -11.93 7.24
C TYR A 75 -10.43 -12.23 6.86
N THR A 76 -10.16 -13.40 6.28
CA THR A 76 -8.83 -13.78 5.81
C THR A 76 -8.39 -12.88 4.65
N ILE A 77 -9.26 -12.68 3.64
CA ILE A 77 -8.96 -11.80 2.49
C ILE A 77 -8.76 -10.36 2.97
N GLY A 78 -9.60 -9.88 3.90
CA GLY A 78 -9.46 -8.55 4.49
C GLY A 78 -8.13 -8.36 5.21
N LEU A 79 -7.74 -9.32 6.06
CA LEU A 79 -6.46 -9.26 6.78
C LEU A 79 -5.26 -9.27 5.82
N VAL A 80 -5.27 -10.15 4.81
CA VAL A 80 -4.21 -10.22 3.80
C VAL A 80 -4.11 -8.91 3.03
N THR A 81 -5.25 -8.33 2.65
CA THR A 81 -5.32 -7.06 1.93
C THR A 81 -4.76 -5.93 2.79
N ILE A 82 -5.17 -5.82 4.06
CA ILE A 82 -4.67 -4.83 5.01
C ILE A 82 -3.15 -4.98 5.21
N ALA A 83 -2.67 -6.20 5.40
CA ALA A 83 -1.24 -6.47 5.58
C ALA A 83 -0.44 -6.06 4.35
N TYR A 84 -0.87 -6.44 3.14
CA TYR A 84 -0.19 -6.06 1.91
C TYR A 84 -0.25 -4.55 1.64
N TYR A 85 -1.36 -3.91 1.98
CA TYR A 85 -1.49 -2.46 1.88
C TYR A 85 -0.49 -1.77 2.83
N ALA A 86 -0.45 -2.14 4.11
CA ALA A 86 0.53 -1.61 5.05
C ALA A 86 1.99 -1.86 4.60
N TYR A 87 2.28 -3.03 4.01
CA TYR A 87 3.57 -3.33 3.39
C TYR A 87 3.90 -2.34 2.27
N TYR A 88 2.97 -2.14 1.33
CA TYR A 88 3.15 -1.22 0.20
C TYR A 88 3.46 0.20 0.68
N LEU A 89 2.70 0.68 1.68
CA LEU A 89 2.94 1.98 2.31
C LEU A 89 4.35 2.06 2.93
N SER A 90 4.77 1.01 3.64
CA SER A 90 6.09 0.95 4.28
C SER A 90 7.25 1.04 3.29
N LEU A 91 7.08 0.48 2.09
CA LEU A 91 8.09 0.49 1.05
C LEU A 91 8.23 1.86 0.37
N TYR A 92 7.09 2.49 0.07
CA TYR A 92 7.05 3.62 -0.86
C TYR A 92 6.87 4.99 -0.19
N TYR A 93 6.36 5.05 1.04
CA TYR A 93 6.04 6.31 1.74
C TYR A 93 6.95 6.60 2.93
N ASN A 94 8.16 6.03 2.94
CA ASN A 94 9.18 6.26 3.99
C ASN A 94 8.63 6.16 5.42
N LEU A 95 7.75 5.19 5.68
CA LEU A 95 7.34 4.84 7.04
C LEU A 95 8.47 4.04 7.68
N THR A 96 9.41 4.74 8.31
CA THR A 96 10.47 4.08 9.08
C THR A 96 9.88 3.47 10.34
N PHE A 97 9.44 2.22 10.26
CA PHE A 97 9.19 1.43 11.45
C PHE A 97 10.50 1.29 12.21
N ARG A 98 10.49 1.63 13.51
CA ARG A 98 11.64 1.40 14.39
C ARG A 98 12.04 -0.08 14.32
N SER A 99 13.34 -0.35 14.43
CA SER A 99 13.96 -1.68 14.29
C SER A 99 13.34 -2.81 15.13
N TYR A 100 12.58 -2.47 16.17
CA TYR A 100 11.91 -3.40 17.08
C TYR A 100 10.66 -4.08 16.48
N LEU A 101 10.04 -3.51 15.44
CA LEU A 101 8.85 -4.07 14.79
C LEU A 101 9.17 -4.45 13.34
N LYS A 102 9.81 -5.60 13.15
CA LYS A 102 10.00 -6.14 11.80
C LYS A 102 8.65 -6.53 11.22
N PHE A 103 8.38 -6.09 10.00
CA PHE A 103 7.11 -6.32 9.30
C PHE A 103 6.69 -7.80 9.26
N ASN A 104 7.65 -8.72 9.12
CA ASN A 104 7.39 -10.16 9.13
C ASN A 104 6.76 -10.65 10.46
N TYR A 105 7.18 -10.11 11.61
CA TYR A 105 6.60 -10.49 12.90
C TYR A 105 5.19 -9.96 13.07
N ILE A 106 4.88 -8.79 12.50
CA ILE A 106 3.52 -8.24 12.51
C ILE A 106 2.58 -9.16 11.72
N ILE A 107 2.99 -9.63 10.53
CA ILE A 107 2.16 -10.57 9.75
C ILE A 107 1.93 -11.87 10.51
N ILE A 108 2.99 -12.44 11.10
CA ILE A 108 2.87 -13.69 11.87
C ILE A 108 1.90 -13.49 13.04
N PHE A 109 2.05 -12.39 13.79
CA PHE A 109 1.17 -12.05 14.90
C PHE A 109 -0.29 -11.91 14.46
N LEU A 110 -0.56 -11.17 13.38
CA LEU A 110 -1.91 -10.99 12.85
C LEU A 110 -2.51 -12.31 12.34
N SER A 111 -1.70 -13.18 11.73
CA SER A 111 -2.14 -14.50 11.26
C SER A 111 -2.52 -15.41 12.43
N VAL A 112 -1.69 -15.43 13.49
CA VAL A 112 -2.00 -16.16 14.73
C VAL A 112 -3.25 -15.58 15.39
N ASN A 113 -3.38 -14.25 15.43
CA ASN A 113 -4.56 -13.58 15.99
C ASN A 113 -5.85 -13.89 15.20
N LEU A 114 -5.78 -14.05 13.88
CA LEU A 114 -6.93 -14.52 13.08
C LEU A 114 -7.37 -15.92 13.52
N VAL A 115 -6.42 -16.84 13.71
CA VAL A 115 -6.76 -18.22 14.12
C VAL A 115 -7.31 -18.24 15.55
N VAL A 116 -6.56 -17.68 16.50
CA VAL A 116 -6.85 -17.75 17.94
C VAL A 116 -7.97 -16.80 18.37
N GLY A 117 -8.03 -15.61 17.77
CA GLY A 117 -8.97 -14.56 18.14
C GLY A 117 -10.26 -14.55 17.33
N PHE A 118 -10.27 -15.12 16.12
CA PHE A 118 -11.46 -15.18 15.27
C PHE A 118 -11.93 -16.61 14.99
N ILE A 119 -11.12 -17.43 14.32
CA ILE A 119 -11.55 -18.74 13.80
C ILE A 119 -11.95 -19.69 14.93
N ILE A 120 -11.08 -19.88 15.93
CA ILE A 120 -11.36 -20.80 17.05
C ILE A 120 -12.62 -20.35 17.83
N PRO A 121 -12.70 -19.09 18.33
CA PRO A 121 -13.91 -18.62 19.01
C PRO A 121 -15.16 -18.77 18.16
N TYR A 122 -15.08 -18.51 16.86
CA TYR A 122 -16.25 -18.58 15.99
C TYR A 122 -16.73 -20.00 15.77
N THR A 123 -15.80 -20.95 15.57
CA THR A 123 -16.15 -22.38 15.45
C THR A 123 -16.75 -22.97 16.71
N ILE A 124 -16.36 -22.48 17.89
CA ILE A 124 -16.88 -22.99 19.18
C ILE A 124 -18.22 -22.35 19.54
N THR A 125 -18.35 -21.03 19.34
CA THR A 125 -19.51 -20.26 19.83
C THR A 125 -20.60 -20.07 18.78
N ASP A 126 -20.29 -20.30 17.50
CA ASP A 126 -21.11 -19.95 16.33
C ASP A 126 -21.59 -18.48 16.34
N ASN A 127 -20.90 -17.62 17.09
CA ASN A 127 -21.24 -16.21 17.28
C ASN A 127 -20.20 -15.30 16.62
N LEU A 128 -20.57 -14.73 15.48
CA LEU A 128 -19.72 -13.81 14.72
C LEU A 128 -19.36 -12.57 15.53
N GLN A 129 -20.30 -12.01 16.29
CA GLN A 129 -20.10 -10.76 17.02
C GLN A 129 -19.09 -10.91 18.16
N ILE A 130 -19.15 -12.01 18.91
CA ILE A 130 -18.19 -12.30 19.98
C ILE A 130 -16.80 -12.50 19.38
N SER A 131 -16.69 -13.31 18.33
CA SER A 131 -15.43 -13.63 17.68
C SER A 131 -14.78 -12.41 17.05
N ARG A 132 -15.57 -11.56 16.38
CA ARG A 132 -15.12 -10.27 15.84
C ARG A 132 -14.55 -9.37 16.93
N ARG A 133 -15.24 -9.22 18.06
CA ARG A 133 -14.76 -8.38 19.17
C ARG A 133 -13.43 -8.88 19.73
N ILE A 134 -13.29 -10.18 19.97
CA ILE A 134 -12.04 -10.77 20.48
C ILE A 134 -10.90 -10.55 19.47
N PHE A 135 -11.15 -10.82 18.20
CA PHE A 135 -10.19 -10.60 17.11
C PHE A 135 -9.71 -9.15 17.07
N LEU A 136 -10.63 -8.18 17.00
CA LEU A 136 -10.30 -6.77 16.75
C LEU A 136 -9.57 -6.03 17.89
N VAL A 137 -9.60 -6.54 19.13
CA VAL A 137 -8.86 -5.93 20.25
C VAL A 137 -7.37 -5.80 19.92
N PHE A 138 -6.75 -6.85 19.37
CA PHE A 138 -5.31 -6.84 19.10
C PHE A 138 -4.91 -5.96 17.90
N PRO A 139 -5.57 -6.02 16.72
CA PRO A 139 -5.33 -5.09 15.62
C PRO A 139 -5.48 -3.61 16.02
N VAL A 140 -6.49 -3.28 16.83
CA VAL A 140 -6.70 -1.90 17.29
C VAL A 140 -5.55 -1.44 18.20
N LEU A 141 -5.13 -2.27 19.16
CA LEU A 141 -3.97 -1.95 20.01
C LEU A 141 -2.68 -1.81 19.19
N LEU A 142 -2.47 -2.68 18.21
CA LEU A 142 -1.34 -2.58 17.30
C LEU A 142 -1.37 -1.27 16.51
N ILE A 143 -2.54 -0.85 16.01
CA ILE A 143 -2.72 0.43 15.33
C ILE A 143 -2.33 1.60 16.23
N PHE A 144 -2.78 1.65 17.48
CA PHE A 144 -2.41 2.72 18.40
C PHE A 144 -0.89 2.77 18.63
N LEU A 145 -0.24 1.60 18.75
CA LEU A 145 1.21 1.51 18.85
C LEU A 145 1.90 2.03 17.58
N LEU A 146 1.44 1.65 16.39
CA LEU A 146 2.02 2.10 15.12
C LEU A 146 1.82 3.60 14.90
N LEU A 147 0.62 4.13 15.20
CA LEU A 147 0.33 5.57 15.14
C LEU A 147 1.23 6.37 16.07
N TYR A 148 1.46 5.89 17.30
CA TYR A 148 2.38 6.53 18.24
C TYR A 148 3.83 6.57 17.70
N ILE A 149 4.28 5.46 17.08
CA ILE A 149 5.62 5.39 16.47
C ILE A 149 5.72 6.35 15.27
N ILE A 150 4.71 6.37 14.40
CA ILE A 150 4.66 7.26 13.22
C ILE A 150 4.65 8.72 13.66
N TYR A 151 3.78 9.09 14.61
CA TYR A 151 3.74 10.44 15.18
C TYR A 151 5.13 10.87 15.66
N LYS A 152 5.80 10.02 16.45
CA LYS A 152 7.15 10.31 16.95
C LYS A 152 8.21 10.37 15.86
N SER A 153 8.06 9.61 14.77
CA SER A 153 9.03 9.53 13.68
C SER A 153 8.87 10.61 12.61
N GLN A 154 7.64 11.07 12.34
CA GLN A 154 7.33 11.93 11.19
C GLN A 154 6.97 13.37 11.54
N PHE A 155 6.64 13.69 12.80
CA PHE A 155 6.23 15.05 13.19
C PHE A 155 7.25 16.14 12.83
N SER A 156 8.54 15.80 12.73
CA SER A 156 9.61 16.76 12.34
C SER A 156 9.78 16.96 10.83
N SER A 157 9.21 16.11 9.96
CA SER A 157 9.46 16.15 8.50
C SER A 157 8.33 16.78 7.69
N TYR A 158 7.13 16.92 8.27
CA TYR A 158 5.93 17.44 7.59
C TYR A 158 5.98 18.95 7.30
N PHE A 159 6.78 19.72 8.05
CA PHE A 159 6.88 21.18 7.91
C PHE A 159 7.97 21.63 6.91
N GLY A 160 8.54 20.72 6.11
CA GLY A 160 9.71 20.99 5.27
C GLY A 160 9.53 20.81 3.75
N PHE A 161 8.30 20.65 3.25
CA PHE A 161 8.06 20.35 1.83
C PHE A 161 8.52 21.48 0.90
N LYS A 162 9.29 21.13 -0.13
CA LYS A 162 9.83 22.11 -1.09
C LYS A 162 9.04 22.20 -2.40
N ASN A 163 8.18 21.22 -2.70
CA ASN A 163 7.40 21.17 -3.94
C ASN A 163 6.06 20.43 -3.75
N LYS A 164 5.03 20.81 -4.53
CA LYS A 164 3.67 20.26 -4.54
C LYS A 164 3.60 18.74 -4.70
N TYR A 165 4.56 18.13 -5.42
CA TYR A 165 4.61 16.67 -5.57
C TYR A 165 4.93 15.97 -4.24
N GLU A 166 5.92 16.46 -3.48
CA GLU A 166 6.31 15.88 -2.19
C GLU A 166 5.20 16.04 -1.14
N GLU A 167 4.47 17.17 -1.22
CA GLU A 167 3.28 17.42 -0.41
C GLU A 167 2.16 16.41 -0.74
N PHE A 168 1.84 16.22 -2.03
CA PHE A 168 0.81 15.26 -2.44
C PHE A 168 1.21 13.81 -2.12
N HIS A 169 2.46 13.42 -2.34
CA HIS A 169 2.99 12.11 -1.92
C HIS A 169 2.74 11.86 -0.43
N SER A 170 3.03 12.85 0.41
CA SER A 170 2.85 12.69 1.85
C SER A 170 1.36 12.60 2.23
N LEU A 171 0.52 13.45 1.61
CA LEU A 171 -0.94 13.39 1.79
C LEU A 171 -1.53 12.05 1.36
N ALA A 172 -1.09 11.49 0.23
CA ALA A 172 -1.54 10.20 -0.25
C ALA A 172 -1.12 9.06 0.69
N GLY A 173 0.11 9.11 1.21
CA GLY A 173 0.58 8.20 2.25
C GLY A 173 -0.27 8.27 3.53
N LEU A 174 -0.57 9.47 4.03
CA LEU A 174 -1.44 9.66 5.20
C LEU A 174 -2.85 9.14 4.95
N ALA A 175 -3.46 9.48 3.80
CA ALA A 175 -4.77 8.98 3.43
C ALA A 175 -4.79 7.45 3.39
N GLY A 176 -3.72 6.84 2.86
CA GLY A 176 -3.53 5.39 2.88
C GLY A 176 -3.47 4.80 4.28
N ILE A 177 -2.69 5.38 5.19
CA ILE A 177 -2.61 4.92 6.59
C ILE A 177 -3.96 5.05 7.28
N ILE A 178 -4.63 6.20 7.15
CA ILE A 178 -5.96 6.44 7.71
C ILE A 178 -6.95 5.40 7.20
N SER A 179 -6.90 5.05 5.91
CA SER A 179 -7.78 4.03 5.34
C SER A 179 -7.56 2.65 5.94
N VAL A 180 -6.31 2.21 6.10
CA VAL A 180 -5.98 0.92 6.74
C VAL A 180 -6.41 0.90 8.21
N VAL A 181 -6.16 1.98 8.93
CA VAL A 181 -6.52 2.15 10.34
C VAL A 181 -8.04 2.19 10.56
N SER A 182 -8.77 2.76 9.60
CA SER A 182 -10.22 2.91 9.72
C SER A 182 -10.95 1.58 9.81
N VAL A 183 -10.49 0.53 9.13
CA VAL A 183 -11.20 -0.76 9.02
C VAL A 183 -11.53 -1.39 10.38
N PRO A 184 -10.55 -1.70 11.26
CA PRO A 184 -10.86 -2.30 12.55
C PRO A 184 -11.61 -1.34 13.48
N ILE A 185 -11.43 -0.03 13.34
CA ILE A 185 -12.17 0.97 14.12
C ILE A 185 -13.65 0.98 13.72
N THR A 186 -13.95 1.02 12.42
CA THR A 186 -15.32 1.00 11.92
C THR A 186 -16.01 -0.32 12.22
N MET A 187 -15.32 -1.46 12.06
CA MET A 187 -15.87 -2.76 12.44
C MET A 187 -16.20 -2.85 13.94
N LEU A 188 -15.40 -2.21 14.80
CA LEU A 188 -15.63 -2.21 16.24
C LEU A 188 -16.82 -1.31 16.64
N LEU A 189 -16.90 -0.11 16.05
CA LEU A 189 -17.89 0.91 16.42
C LEU A 189 -19.25 0.70 15.74
N LEU A 190 -19.23 0.32 14.46
CA LEU A 190 -20.42 0.25 13.60
C LEU A 190 -20.82 -1.19 13.27
N GLY A 191 -20.02 -2.18 13.66
CA GLY A 191 -20.20 -3.57 13.24
C GLY A 191 -19.82 -3.76 11.77
N ASP A 192 -20.39 -4.77 11.11
CA ASP A 192 -20.12 -5.06 9.69
C ASP A 192 -20.94 -4.12 8.77
N ASP A 193 -20.92 -2.80 9.03
CA ASP A 193 -21.44 -1.85 8.05
C ASP A 193 -20.47 -1.73 6.88
N GLN A 194 -20.66 -2.65 5.94
CA GLN A 194 -19.89 -2.77 4.72
C GLN A 194 -19.77 -1.45 3.95
N THR A 195 -20.79 -0.57 3.98
CA THR A 195 -20.74 0.68 3.21
C THR A 195 -19.65 1.60 3.74
N VAL A 196 -19.64 1.81 5.06
CA VAL A 196 -18.73 2.75 5.71
C VAL A 196 -17.30 2.23 5.65
N GLU A 197 -17.13 0.95 5.99
CA GLU A 197 -15.82 0.30 5.97
C GLU A 197 -15.20 0.33 4.58
N GLN A 198 -15.91 -0.14 3.55
CA GLN A 198 -15.38 -0.20 2.19
C GLN A 198 -15.15 1.18 1.60
N THR A 199 -16.00 2.16 1.94
CA THR A 199 -15.82 3.54 1.48
C THR A 199 -14.54 4.16 2.05
N LEU A 200 -14.35 4.10 3.37
CA LEU A 200 -13.14 4.67 4.00
C LEU A 200 -11.87 3.95 3.54
N PHE A 201 -11.93 2.63 3.41
CA PHE A 201 -10.80 1.83 2.92
C PHE A 201 -10.45 2.16 1.46
N THR A 202 -11.44 2.21 0.58
CA THR A 202 -11.24 2.43 -0.86
C THR A 202 -10.86 3.88 -1.18
N LEU A 203 -11.37 4.87 -0.43
CA LEU A 203 -11.01 6.27 -0.62
C LEU A 203 -9.52 6.53 -0.41
N GLY A 204 -8.91 5.99 0.65
CA GLY A 204 -7.46 6.15 0.84
C GLY A 204 -6.65 5.45 -0.25
N TYR A 205 -7.11 4.29 -0.73
CA TYR A 205 -6.49 3.64 -1.89
C TYR A 205 -6.53 4.54 -3.14
N PHE A 206 -7.61 5.28 -3.38
CA PHE A 206 -7.68 6.17 -4.55
C PHE A 206 -6.66 7.30 -4.51
N PHE A 207 -6.28 7.83 -3.34
CA PHE A 207 -5.18 8.80 -3.25
C PHE A 207 -3.86 8.21 -3.74
N ILE A 208 -3.53 6.99 -3.32
CA ILE A 208 -2.34 6.26 -3.77
C ILE A 208 -2.42 5.94 -5.26
N CYS A 209 -3.62 5.61 -5.74
CA CYS A 209 -3.85 5.35 -7.16
C CYS A 209 -3.59 6.58 -8.02
N ILE A 210 -4.07 7.75 -7.59
CA ILE A 210 -3.81 9.03 -8.28
C ILE A 210 -2.30 9.27 -8.32
N GLU A 211 -1.62 9.09 -7.19
CA GLU A 211 -0.18 9.29 -7.13
C GLU A 211 0.60 8.32 -8.02
N TYR A 212 0.23 7.03 -8.04
CA TYR A 212 0.82 6.03 -8.92
C TYR A 212 0.83 6.51 -10.38
N PHE A 213 -0.28 7.06 -10.86
CA PHE A 213 -0.37 7.57 -12.23
C PHE A 213 0.40 8.88 -12.44
N LEU A 214 0.42 9.78 -11.45
CA LEU A 214 1.24 11.00 -11.52
C LEU A 214 2.74 10.66 -11.58
N TYR A 215 3.18 9.70 -10.76
CA TYR A 215 4.55 9.22 -10.72
C TYR A 215 4.95 8.46 -11.99
N LYS A 216 4.06 7.64 -12.54
CA LYS A 216 4.34 6.93 -13.79
C LYS A 216 4.55 7.90 -14.95
N ASN A 217 3.78 8.98 -15.00
CA ASN A 217 3.93 10.01 -16.02
C ASN A 217 5.28 10.74 -15.91
N SER A 218 5.78 11.03 -14.70
CA SER A 218 7.11 11.62 -14.53
C SER A 218 8.22 10.65 -14.91
N ILE A 219 8.14 9.38 -14.50
CA ILE A 219 9.15 8.39 -14.90
C ILE A 219 9.17 8.18 -16.42
N GLN A 220 8.03 8.23 -17.11
CA GLN A 220 8.00 8.06 -18.56
C GLN A 220 8.76 9.18 -19.30
N GLN A 221 8.87 10.37 -18.71
CA GLN A 221 9.77 11.43 -19.18
C GLN A 221 11.25 11.06 -18.94
N VAL A 222 11.56 10.46 -17.79
CA VAL A 222 12.90 9.99 -17.41
C VAL A 222 13.39 8.78 -18.23
N TYR A 223 12.52 7.87 -18.67
CA TYR A 223 12.92 6.74 -19.53
C TYR A 223 13.38 7.15 -20.93
N SER A 224 13.30 8.43 -21.30
CA SER A 224 13.96 8.97 -22.50
C SER A 224 15.49 8.87 -22.45
N TYR A 225 16.09 8.71 -21.26
CA TYR A 225 17.55 8.68 -21.05
C TYR A 225 18.19 7.28 -21.09
N ASP A 226 17.49 6.26 -21.60
CA ASP A 226 18.00 4.88 -21.78
C ASP A 226 18.69 4.28 -20.52
N LEU A 227 18.06 4.50 -19.36
CA LEU A 227 18.54 3.97 -18.08
C LEU A 227 18.27 2.46 -17.97
N THR A 228 19.20 1.72 -17.35
CA THR A 228 18.95 0.31 -17.00
C THR A 228 17.97 0.20 -15.84
N ASP A 229 17.36 -0.97 -15.67
CA ASP A 229 16.44 -1.32 -14.59
C ASP A 229 16.90 -0.89 -13.21
N ARG A 230 18.19 -1.09 -12.94
CA ARG A 230 18.78 -0.78 -11.64
C ARG A 230 19.09 0.70 -11.48
N GLU A 231 19.47 1.36 -12.57
CA GLU A 231 19.68 2.80 -12.61
C GLU A 231 18.36 3.55 -12.41
N SER A 232 17.27 3.08 -13.03
CA SER A 232 15.93 3.63 -12.83
C SER A 232 15.44 3.46 -11.40
N GLU A 233 15.64 2.31 -10.75
CA GLU A 233 15.31 2.14 -9.32
C GLU A 233 16.06 3.13 -8.42
N ILE A 234 17.34 3.33 -8.67
CA ILE A 234 18.17 4.25 -7.88
C ILE A 234 17.75 5.70 -8.12
N LEU A 235 17.52 6.08 -9.37
CA LEU A 235 17.03 7.42 -9.72
C LEU A 235 15.67 7.69 -9.09
N ASN A 236 14.77 6.71 -9.11
CA ASN A 236 13.47 6.76 -8.47
C ASN A 236 13.55 7.00 -6.97
N LEU A 237 14.46 6.30 -6.27
CA LEU A 237 14.71 6.54 -4.85
C LEU A 237 15.22 7.96 -4.58
N ILE A 238 16.02 8.54 -5.48
CA ILE A 238 16.53 9.93 -5.37
C ILE A 238 15.44 10.95 -5.70
N ILE A 239 14.56 10.68 -6.66
CA ILE A 239 13.41 11.52 -6.98
C ILE A 239 12.45 11.57 -5.78
N ASN A 240 12.19 10.42 -5.16
CA ASN A 240 11.28 10.29 -4.02
C ASN A 240 11.86 10.89 -2.74
N ASP A 241 13.17 10.76 -2.52
CA ASP A 241 13.86 11.41 -1.42
C ASP A 241 15.20 11.99 -1.88
N LYS A 242 15.21 13.29 -2.17
CA LYS A 242 16.39 14.03 -2.65
C LYS A 242 17.56 13.99 -1.66
N LYS A 243 17.29 13.71 -0.38
CA LYS A 243 18.30 13.64 0.68
C LYS A 243 18.78 12.22 0.96
N ILE A 244 18.18 11.20 0.33
CA ILE A 244 18.46 9.78 0.61
C ILE A 244 19.96 9.46 0.57
N LYS A 245 20.47 8.75 1.57
CA LYS A 245 21.89 8.39 1.62
C LYS A 245 22.17 7.14 0.80
N TYR A 246 23.41 6.94 0.37
CA TYR A 246 23.80 5.73 -0.40
C TYR A 246 23.58 4.46 0.42
N ALA A 247 23.84 4.51 1.74
CA ALA A 247 23.51 3.46 2.69
C ALA A 247 22.02 3.10 2.73
N GLU A 248 21.13 4.07 2.60
CA GLU A 248 19.69 3.80 2.62
C GLU A 248 19.21 3.16 1.32
N ILE A 249 19.75 3.62 0.18
CA ILE A 249 19.51 2.99 -1.13
C ILE A 249 20.02 1.55 -1.13
N SER A 250 21.21 1.32 -0.56
CA SER A 250 21.87 0.02 -0.51
C SER A 250 21.02 -1.00 0.26
N ILE A 251 20.48 -0.59 1.42
CA ILE A 251 19.54 -1.39 2.23
C ILE A 251 18.23 -1.64 1.47
N LYS A 252 17.60 -0.59 0.91
CA LYS A 252 16.31 -0.71 0.21
C LYS A 252 16.37 -1.62 -1.01
N LEU A 253 17.50 -1.62 -1.72
CA LEU A 253 17.69 -2.41 -2.93
C LEU A 253 18.44 -3.72 -2.70
N ASN A 254 18.94 -3.97 -1.49
CA ASN A 254 19.76 -5.14 -1.14
C ASN A 254 21.02 -5.27 -2.04
N ILE A 255 21.80 -4.19 -2.15
CA ILE A 255 23.10 -4.14 -2.85
C ILE A 255 24.14 -3.38 -2.02
N SER A 256 25.42 -3.45 -2.39
CA SER A 256 26.47 -2.69 -1.71
C SER A 256 26.41 -1.19 -2.03
N GLU A 257 26.85 -0.33 -1.11
CA GLU A 257 26.98 1.11 -1.37
C GLU A 257 27.91 1.41 -2.55
N LYS A 258 28.94 0.58 -2.76
CA LYS A 258 29.83 0.67 -3.92
C LYS A 258 29.07 0.45 -5.23
N THR A 259 28.18 -0.53 -5.27
CA THR A 259 27.28 -0.81 -6.41
C THR A 259 26.34 0.37 -6.68
N VAL A 260 25.77 0.97 -5.62
CA VAL A 260 24.95 2.19 -5.73
C VAL A 260 25.74 3.32 -6.38
N SER A 261 26.98 3.55 -5.94
CA SER A 261 27.87 4.58 -6.49
C SER A 261 28.18 4.36 -7.98
N THR A 262 28.42 3.11 -8.38
CA THR A 262 28.64 2.74 -9.79
C THR A 262 27.42 3.04 -10.65
N HIS A 263 26.23 2.62 -10.23
CA HIS A 263 25.00 2.93 -10.97
C HIS A 263 24.73 4.44 -11.03
N LEU A 264 24.99 5.18 -9.95
CA LEU A 264 24.86 6.65 -9.96
C LEU A 264 25.78 7.31 -10.97
N SER A 265 27.02 6.85 -11.08
CA SER A 265 27.97 7.36 -12.07
C SER A 265 27.48 7.14 -13.50
N ASN A 266 26.81 6.01 -13.78
CA ASN A 266 26.21 5.75 -15.08
C ASN A 266 24.96 6.61 -15.33
N ILE A 267 24.10 6.79 -14.32
CA ILE A 267 22.94 7.71 -14.41
C ILE A 267 23.43 9.11 -14.76
N TYR A 268 24.46 9.60 -14.07
CA TYR A 268 25.04 10.92 -14.32
C TYR A 268 25.47 11.09 -15.78
N LYS A 269 26.15 10.08 -16.36
CA LYS A 269 26.52 10.10 -17.78
C LYS A 269 25.32 10.12 -18.72
N LYS A 270 24.31 9.29 -18.45
CA LYS A 270 23.12 9.15 -19.31
C LYS A 270 22.19 10.36 -19.26
N VAL A 271 22.10 11.00 -18.10
CA VAL A 271 21.27 12.19 -17.85
C VAL A 271 22.07 13.49 -18.10
N ASP A 272 23.34 13.38 -18.51
CA ASP A 272 24.26 14.49 -18.77
C ASP A 272 24.39 15.46 -17.58
N VAL A 273 24.73 14.92 -16.41
CA VAL A 273 25.00 15.68 -15.18
C VAL A 273 26.28 15.17 -14.52
N LYS A 274 26.94 15.97 -13.69
CA LYS A 274 28.24 15.62 -13.08
C LYS A 274 28.15 15.20 -11.63
N SER A 275 27.00 15.39 -10.98
CA SER A 275 26.86 15.11 -9.55
C SER A 275 25.41 14.85 -9.13
N LYS A 276 25.24 14.27 -7.95
CA LYS A 276 23.92 14.13 -7.31
C LYS A 276 23.21 15.48 -7.17
N LYS A 277 23.95 16.52 -6.82
CA LYS A 277 23.41 17.87 -6.64
C LYS A 277 22.85 18.42 -7.94
N GLU A 278 23.55 18.21 -9.05
CA GLU A 278 23.14 18.63 -10.38
C GLU A 278 21.97 17.79 -10.92
N LEU A 279 21.99 16.47 -10.68
CA LEU A 279 20.84 15.60 -10.94
C LEU A 279 19.59 16.11 -10.23
N ILE A 280 19.69 16.41 -8.92
CA ILE A 280 18.58 16.97 -8.13
C ILE A 280 18.13 18.33 -8.66
N LYS A 281 19.07 19.18 -9.10
CA LYS A 281 18.73 20.48 -9.71
C LYS A 281 17.90 20.27 -10.98
N ARG A 282 18.33 19.38 -11.88
CA ARG A 282 17.65 19.07 -13.13
C ARG A 282 16.25 18.46 -12.90
N ILE A 283 16.11 17.59 -11.90
CA ILE A 283 14.82 17.07 -11.43
C ILE A 283 13.89 18.20 -10.95
N ASN A 284 14.40 19.16 -10.17
CA ASN A 284 13.58 20.26 -9.63
C ASN A 284 13.14 21.26 -10.71
N GLU A 285 13.94 21.46 -11.76
CA GLU A 285 13.64 22.37 -12.87
C GLU A 285 12.61 21.79 -13.87
N LYS A 286 12.02 20.61 -13.59
CA LYS A 286 11.11 19.86 -14.47
C LYS A 286 11.72 19.52 -15.85
N ASN A 287 13.04 19.49 -15.94
CA ASN A 287 13.79 19.09 -17.14
C ASN A 287 14.12 17.57 -17.15
N LEU A 288 13.39 16.81 -16.33
CA LEU A 288 13.44 15.35 -16.17
C LEU A 288 12.05 14.83 -15.82
#